data_AF-A0A0W1ADJ1-F1
#
_entry.id   AF-A0A0W1ADJ1-F1
#
_cell.length_a   1.000
_cell.length_b   1.000
_cell.length_c   1.000
_cell.angle_alpha   90.00
_cell.angle_beta   90.00
_cell.angle_gamma   90.00
#
_symmetry.space_group_name_H-M   'P 1'
#
loop_
_entity.id
_entity.type
_entity.pdbx_description
1 polymer ?
#
loop_
_entity_poly.entity_id
_entity_poly.type
_entity_poly.pdbx_seq_one_letter_code
_entity_poly.pdbx_strand_id
1 'polypeptide(L)'
;MRLILAILGMVLSCNLSADDVDTQQIIQRIKPVGKVRIQEEMNNVTSAQQQTKSDQTVTEVKKMSGKDTFERYCIVCHKDGLAGAPKFQNTADWAPRLKGRTIEDLVASSEKGLNAMPAKGTCNECSDDDLKAAIQYMLPKS
;
A
#
# COMPACT_ATOMS: atom_id res chain seq x y z
N MET A 1 -54.11 30.02 36.16
CA MET A 1 -53.53 31.03 35.24
C MET A 1 -52.23 31.66 35.77
N ARG A 2 -51.32 30.86 36.35
CA ARG A 2 -50.00 31.29 36.87
C ARG A 2 -48.91 30.23 36.64
N LEU A 3 -49.09 29.38 35.63
CA LEU A 3 -48.15 28.27 35.32
C LEU A 3 -47.79 28.17 33.84
N ILE A 4 -48.16 29.16 33.03
CA ILE A 4 -47.88 29.17 31.58
C ILE A 4 -46.77 30.17 31.22
N LEU A 5 -46.35 31.05 32.15
CA LEU A 5 -45.36 32.10 31.88
C LEU A 5 -43.90 31.75 32.26
N ALA A 6 -43.60 30.51 32.65
CA ALA A 6 -42.25 30.12 33.06
C ALA A 6 -41.47 29.32 31.99
N ILE A 7 -42.06 29.07 30.82
CA ILE A 7 -41.45 28.20 29.78
C ILE A 7 -40.82 29.03 28.64
N LEU A 8 -41.08 30.34 28.56
CA LEU A 8 -40.55 31.20 27.48
C LEU A 8 -39.17 31.83 27.78
N GLY A 9 -38.59 31.61 28.96
CA GLY A 9 -37.35 32.27 29.39
C GLY A 9 -36.09 31.39 29.47
N MET A 10 -36.19 30.10 29.14
CA MET A 10 -35.08 29.13 29.27
C MET A 10 -34.54 28.68 27.91
N VAL A 11 -34.36 29.63 26.99
CA VAL A 11 -33.69 29.37 25.70
C VAL A 11 -32.70 30.50 25.37
N LEU A 12 -32.10 31.10 26.41
CA LEU A 12 -30.96 31.98 26.23
C LEU A 12 -29.72 31.11 25.98
N SER A 13 -29.49 30.91 24.69
CA SER A 13 -28.37 30.29 24.02
C SER A 13 -27.03 30.48 24.74
N CYS A 14 -26.63 29.49 25.54
CA CYS A 14 -25.22 29.20 25.75
C CYS A 14 -24.75 28.35 24.57
N ASN A 15 -24.37 29.02 23.47
CA ASN A 15 -23.47 28.39 22.50
C ASN A 15 -22.07 28.48 23.10
N LEU A 16 -21.70 27.51 23.94
CA LEU A 16 -20.31 27.27 24.29
C LEU A 16 -19.73 26.41 23.18
N SER A 17 -19.05 27.05 22.22
CA SER A 17 -18.27 26.36 21.19
C SER A 17 -17.18 25.52 21.87
N ALA A 18 -17.32 24.20 21.79
CA ALA A 18 -16.31 23.24 22.19
C ALA A 18 -15.68 22.63 20.94
N ASP A 19 -14.93 23.44 20.19
CA ASP A 19 -14.12 22.99 19.06
C ASP A 19 -12.66 23.48 19.25
N ASP A 20 -11.98 23.00 20.29
CA ASP A 20 -10.53 23.24 20.48
C ASP A 20 -9.74 21.95 20.82
N VAL A 21 -10.43 20.85 21.12
CA VAL A 21 -9.79 19.54 21.36
C VAL A 21 -9.66 18.77 20.05
N ASP A 22 -8.81 19.22 19.11
CA ASP A 22 -7.99 18.26 18.33
C ASP A 22 -6.96 18.91 17.39
N THR A 23 -7.15 20.16 16.96
CA THR A 23 -6.27 20.70 15.90
C THR A 23 -4.83 20.87 16.39
N GLN A 24 -4.64 21.21 17.67
CA GLN A 24 -3.30 21.36 18.26
C GLN A 24 -2.56 20.02 18.41
N GLN A 25 -3.26 18.94 18.78
CA GLN A 25 -2.63 17.61 18.90
C GLN A 25 -2.29 17.02 17.52
N ILE A 26 -3.13 17.24 16.51
CA ILE A 26 -2.82 16.90 15.11
C ILE A 26 -1.57 17.65 14.64
N ILE A 27 -1.50 18.97 14.86
CA ILE A 27 -0.36 19.82 14.47
C ILE A 27 0.94 19.31 15.10
N GLN A 28 0.91 18.87 16.36
CA GLN A 28 2.08 18.38 17.06
C GLN A 28 2.64 17.07 16.46
N ARG A 29 1.80 16.27 15.81
CA ARG A 29 2.17 15.00 15.16
C ARG A 29 2.63 15.16 13.71
N ILE A 30 2.21 16.22 13.02
CA ILE A 30 2.66 16.55 11.65
C ILE A 30 3.90 17.44 11.61
N LYS A 31 4.49 17.80 12.77
CA LYS A 31 5.73 18.61 12.79
C LYS A 31 6.84 17.84 12.06
N PRO A 32 7.46 18.42 11.02
CA PRO A 32 8.50 17.74 10.28
C PRO A 32 9.73 17.57 11.17
N VAL A 33 10.23 16.33 11.24
CA VAL A 33 11.41 15.96 12.05
C VAL A 33 12.75 16.33 11.39
N GLY A 34 12.71 16.98 10.22
CA GLY A 34 13.90 17.40 9.47
C GLY A 34 13.55 18.36 8.34
N LYS A 35 14.54 19.16 7.91
CA LYS A 35 14.40 20.06 6.76
C LYS A 35 14.59 19.26 5.47
N VAL A 36 13.54 19.14 4.66
CA VAL A 36 13.64 18.62 3.29
C VAL A 36 14.25 19.72 2.43
N ARG A 37 15.47 19.53 1.94
CA ARG A 37 16.05 20.43 0.92
C ARG A 37 15.50 20.01 -0.44
N ILE A 38 14.48 20.70 -0.91
CA ILE A 38 14.09 20.63 -2.32
C ILE A 38 15.00 21.61 -3.05
N GLN A 39 16.06 21.10 -3.66
CA GLN A 39 16.85 21.87 -4.61
C GLN A 39 16.09 21.83 -5.93
N GLU A 40 15.37 22.91 -6.19
CA GLU A 40 14.86 23.23 -7.52
C GLU A 40 16.07 23.53 -8.42
N GLU A 41 16.57 22.53 -9.14
CA GLU A 41 17.29 22.76 -10.38
C GLU A 41 16.52 22.16 -11.54
N MET A 42 15.85 23.08 -12.23
CA MET A 42 15.32 22.95 -13.56
C MET A 42 16.45 22.58 -14.53
N ASN A 43 16.21 21.54 -15.31
CA ASN A 43 16.68 21.33 -16.68
C ASN A 43 18.21 21.34 -16.93
N ASN A 44 18.70 20.15 -17.30
CA ASN A 44 19.92 19.84 -18.02
C ASN A 44 21.22 19.77 -17.21
N VAL A 45 21.59 18.54 -16.82
CA VAL A 45 22.97 18.08 -17.01
C VAL A 45 22.96 16.68 -17.63
N THR A 46 23.42 16.68 -18.88
CA THR A 46 23.84 15.55 -19.70
C THR A 46 25.17 14.97 -19.20
N SER A 47 25.28 13.62 -19.19
CA SER A 47 26.50 12.77 -19.28
C SER A 47 27.49 12.72 -18.10
N ALA A 48 28.03 11.58 -17.64
CA ALA A 48 28.23 10.26 -18.25
C ALA A 48 27.82 9.15 -17.26
N GLN A 49 27.13 8.07 -17.64
CA GLN A 49 27.47 7.14 -18.72
C GLN A 49 26.25 6.77 -19.59
N GLN A 50 26.54 6.61 -20.88
CA GLN A 50 25.66 6.20 -21.99
C GLN A 50 24.76 5.01 -21.60
N GLN A 51 23.44 5.09 -21.77
CA GLN A 51 22.69 5.02 -23.03
C GLN A 51 22.87 3.67 -23.76
N THR A 52 21.88 2.79 -23.61
CA THR A 52 21.29 2.12 -24.78
C THR A 52 19.83 2.51 -24.89
N LYS A 53 19.59 3.24 -25.98
CA LYS A 53 18.37 3.82 -26.52
C LYS A 53 17.35 2.72 -26.88
N SER A 54 16.14 2.87 -26.38
CA SER A 54 14.90 2.64 -27.12
C SER A 54 13.88 3.51 -26.39
N ASP A 55 13.68 4.76 -26.81
CA ASP A 55 12.57 5.10 -27.70
C ASP A 55 11.44 4.08 -27.62
N GLN A 56 10.56 4.23 -26.63
CA GLN A 56 9.13 4.05 -26.78
C GLN A 56 8.43 4.93 -25.74
N THR A 57 7.53 5.77 -26.22
CA THR A 57 6.46 6.38 -25.44
C THR A 57 5.62 5.27 -24.81
N VAL A 58 5.97 4.83 -23.61
CA VAL A 58 5.13 3.99 -22.77
C VAL A 58 5.00 4.74 -21.46
N THR A 59 3.77 4.90 -21.00
CA THR A 59 3.43 5.28 -19.64
C THR A 59 4.30 4.46 -18.71
N GLU A 60 5.36 5.05 -18.17
CA GLU A 60 6.35 4.34 -17.36
C GLU A 60 5.68 3.97 -16.03
N VAL A 61 5.05 2.79 -16.01
CA VAL A 61 4.66 2.13 -14.76
C VAL A 61 5.98 1.82 -14.07
N LYS A 62 6.28 2.61 -13.04
CA LYS A 62 7.46 2.44 -12.20
C LYS A 62 7.49 1.00 -11.67
N LYS A 63 8.36 0.17 -12.26
CA LYS A 63 8.57 -1.21 -11.82
C LYS A 63 9.04 -1.22 -10.36
N MET A 64 8.29 -1.91 -9.51
CA MET A 64 8.59 -2.09 -8.10
C MET A 64 9.43 -3.36 -7.91
N SER A 65 10.32 -3.35 -6.91
CA SER A 65 11.04 -4.58 -6.58
C SER A 65 10.08 -5.61 -5.98
N GLY A 66 10.33 -6.90 -6.21
CA GLY A 66 9.49 -7.97 -5.64
C GLY A 66 9.41 -7.93 -4.12
N LYS A 67 10.50 -7.50 -3.46
CA LYS A 67 10.54 -7.28 -2.02
C LYS A 67 9.59 -6.15 -1.59
N ASP A 68 9.64 -5.00 -2.26
CA ASP A 68 8.82 -3.85 -1.91
C ASP A 68 7.33 -4.16 -2.12
N THR A 69 7.00 -4.83 -3.22
CA THR A 69 5.63 -5.28 -3.50
C THR A 69 5.14 -6.26 -2.43
N PHE A 70 5.98 -7.24 -2.05
CA PHE A 70 5.65 -8.18 -0.98
C PHE A 70 5.40 -7.48 0.35
N GLU A 71 6.31 -6.61 0.78
CA GLU A 71 6.23 -5.92 2.06
C GLU A 71 5.04 -4.95 2.13
N ARG A 72 4.64 -4.37 0.99
CA ARG A 72 3.54 -3.42 0.93
C ARG A 72 2.17 -4.09 0.89
N TYR A 73 2.04 -5.19 0.16
CA TYR A 73 0.73 -5.76 -0.19
C TYR A 73 0.52 -7.19 0.32
N CYS A 74 1.55 -8.02 0.21
CA CYS A 74 1.40 -9.47 0.39
C CYS A 74 1.66 -9.92 1.83
N ILE A 75 2.48 -9.17 2.56
CA ILE A 75 3.05 -9.59 3.86
C ILE A 75 1.99 -9.88 4.91
N VAL A 76 0.86 -9.15 4.91
CA VAL A 76 -0.19 -9.27 5.93
C VAL A 76 -0.70 -10.70 6.03
N CYS A 77 -0.85 -11.38 4.89
CA CYS A 77 -1.34 -12.76 4.87
C CYS A 77 -0.19 -13.76 4.76
N HIS A 78 0.80 -13.47 3.93
CA HIS A 78 1.84 -14.44 3.59
C HIS A 78 3.00 -14.52 4.59
N LYS A 79 3.14 -13.60 5.54
CA LYS A 79 4.18 -13.71 6.57
C LYS A 79 3.95 -14.93 7.46
N ASP A 80 2.78 -14.98 8.10
CA ASP A 80 2.46 -15.98 9.11
C ASP A 80 1.41 -17.01 8.64
N GLY A 81 0.95 -16.89 7.38
CA GLY A 81 0.04 -17.85 6.75
C GLY A 81 -1.42 -17.64 7.14
N LEU A 82 -1.85 -16.38 7.25
CA LEU A 82 -3.22 -16.02 7.58
C LEU A 82 -4.19 -16.60 6.56
N ALA A 83 -5.34 -17.07 7.02
CA ALA A 83 -6.39 -17.68 6.17
C ALA A 83 -5.89 -18.84 5.27
N GLY A 84 -4.81 -19.53 5.67
CA GLY A 84 -4.24 -20.64 4.91
C GLY A 84 -3.34 -20.20 3.74
N ALA A 85 -2.91 -18.93 3.71
CA ALA A 85 -1.92 -18.45 2.77
C ALA A 85 -0.58 -19.20 2.96
N PRO A 86 0.15 -19.52 1.87
CA PRO A 86 1.49 -20.10 1.99
C PRO A 86 2.43 -19.10 2.66
N LYS A 87 3.16 -19.56 3.68
CA LYS A 87 4.09 -18.71 4.43
C LYS A 87 5.30 -18.32 3.58
N PHE A 88 5.84 -17.13 3.87
CA PHE A 88 6.99 -16.57 3.20
C PHE A 88 8.18 -17.54 3.27
N GLN A 89 8.65 -17.96 2.10
CA GLN A 89 9.80 -18.85 1.92
C GLN A 89 9.70 -20.20 2.67
N ASN A 90 8.49 -20.63 3.03
CA ASN A 90 8.28 -21.91 3.69
C ASN A 90 8.17 -23.07 2.67
N THR A 91 9.17 -23.95 2.66
CA THR A 91 9.22 -25.06 1.70
C THR A 91 8.04 -26.02 1.79
N ALA A 92 7.53 -26.30 3.00
CA ALA A 92 6.42 -27.24 3.18
C ALA A 92 5.11 -26.69 2.57
N ASP A 93 4.87 -25.39 2.68
CA ASP A 93 3.68 -24.75 2.10
C ASP A 93 3.78 -24.62 0.58
N TRP A 94 4.98 -24.32 0.06
CA TRP A 94 5.20 -24.07 -1.36
C TRP A 94 5.38 -25.34 -2.21
N ALA A 95 5.95 -26.41 -1.67
CA ALA A 95 6.16 -27.67 -2.39
C ALA A 95 4.90 -28.22 -3.09
N PRO A 96 3.74 -28.39 -2.43
CA PRO A 96 2.52 -28.86 -3.10
C PRO A 96 1.97 -27.82 -4.10
N ARG A 97 2.30 -26.54 -3.92
CA ARG A 97 1.82 -25.45 -4.78
C ARG A 97 2.69 -25.26 -6.03
N LEU A 98 3.92 -25.73 -6.03
CA LEU A 98 4.82 -25.72 -7.18
C LEU A 98 4.75 -27.02 -7.99
N LYS A 99 4.14 -28.08 -7.43
CA LYS A 99 4.05 -29.39 -8.09
C LYS A 99 3.24 -29.30 -9.38
N GLY A 100 3.91 -29.43 -10.53
CA GLY A 100 3.28 -29.42 -11.85
C GLY A 100 2.76 -28.06 -12.29
N ARG A 101 3.21 -26.96 -11.66
CA ARG A 101 2.84 -25.59 -12.01
C ARG A 101 4.08 -24.75 -12.28
N THR A 102 3.92 -23.80 -13.18
CA THR A 102 4.92 -22.78 -13.52
C THR A 102 4.75 -21.52 -12.66
N ILE A 103 5.70 -20.59 -12.73
CA ILE A 103 5.56 -19.29 -12.06
C ILE A 103 4.40 -18.50 -12.67
N GLU A 104 4.22 -18.60 -13.98
CA GLU A 104 3.17 -17.96 -14.76
C GLU A 104 1.78 -18.43 -14.30
N ASP A 105 1.63 -19.71 -13.94
CA ASP A 105 0.38 -20.23 -13.36
C ASP A 105 0.06 -19.61 -11.99
N LEU A 106 1.09 -19.33 -11.19
CA LEU A 106 0.94 -18.65 -9.90
C LEU A 106 0.60 -17.18 -10.08
N VAL A 107 1.19 -16.51 -11.07
CA VAL A 107 0.86 -15.12 -11.44
C VAL A 107 -0.59 -15.05 -11.87
N ALA A 108 -1.03 -15.90 -12.81
CA ALA A 108 -2.41 -15.93 -13.28
C ALA A 108 -3.43 -16.23 -12.16
N SER A 109 -3.06 -17.09 -11.20
CA SER A 109 -3.89 -17.36 -10.01
C SER A 109 -3.96 -16.15 -9.09
N SER A 110 -2.84 -15.43 -8.92
CA SER A 110 -2.76 -14.24 -8.08
C SER A 110 -3.51 -13.06 -8.69
N GLU A 111 -3.47 -12.91 -10.01
CA GLU A 111 -4.24 -11.90 -10.76
C GLU A 111 -5.74 -12.07 -10.57
N LYS A 112 -6.25 -13.30 -10.75
CA LYS A 112 -7.68 -13.62 -10.59
C LYS A 112 -8.13 -13.65 -9.13
N GLY A 113 -7.20 -13.92 -8.22
CA GLY A 113 -7.51 -14.26 -6.83
C GLY A 113 -7.90 -15.74 -6.69
N LEU A 114 -7.69 -16.29 -5.51
CA LEU A 114 -7.96 -17.70 -5.21
C LEU A 114 -8.34 -17.87 -3.73
N ASN A 115 -9.49 -18.49 -3.47
CA ASN A 115 -10.02 -18.69 -2.12
C ASN A 115 -10.09 -17.36 -1.34
N ALA A 116 -9.36 -17.25 -0.22
CA ALA A 116 -9.28 -16.05 0.61
C ALA A 116 -8.31 -14.99 0.06
N MET A 117 -7.54 -15.29 -0.99
CA MET A 117 -6.62 -14.33 -1.61
C MET A 117 -7.38 -13.48 -2.64
N PRO A 118 -7.48 -12.15 -2.44
CA PRO A 118 -8.13 -11.25 -3.40
C PRO A 118 -7.40 -11.17 -4.73
N ALA A 119 -8.08 -10.67 -5.76
CA ALA A 119 -7.47 -10.37 -7.05
C ALA A 119 -6.25 -9.45 -6.90
N LYS A 120 -5.20 -9.75 -7.67
CA LYS A 120 -3.86 -9.11 -7.64
C LYS A 120 -3.23 -9.01 -6.23
N GLY A 121 -3.66 -9.83 -5.27
CA GLY A 121 -3.18 -9.74 -3.88
C GLY A 121 -3.37 -8.34 -3.27
N THR A 122 -4.45 -7.63 -3.62
CA THR A 122 -4.75 -6.23 -3.25
C THR A 122 -3.88 -5.15 -3.89
N CYS A 123 -2.91 -5.52 -4.73
CA CYS A 123 -2.09 -4.57 -5.46
C CYS A 123 -2.73 -4.18 -6.81
N ASN A 124 -3.64 -3.22 -6.79
CA ASN A 124 -4.29 -2.75 -8.02
C ASN A 124 -3.33 -2.06 -8.99
N GLU A 125 -2.29 -1.41 -8.45
CA GLU A 125 -1.26 -0.68 -9.19
C GLU A 125 -0.11 -1.54 -9.72
N CYS A 126 0.02 -2.80 -9.26
CA CYS A 126 1.09 -3.68 -9.72
C CYS A 126 0.90 -4.05 -11.18
N SER A 127 1.97 -4.00 -11.96
CA SER A 127 2.05 -4.72 -13.23
C SER A 127 2.20 -6.23 -13.00
N ASP A 128 1.97 -7.03 -14.03
CA ASP A 128 2.16 -8.48 -13.99
C ASP A 128 3.62 -8.83 -13.65
N ASP A 129 4.56 -7.98 -14.09
CA ASP A 129 5.98 -8.03 -13.76
C ASP A 129 6.26 -7.82 -12.27
N ASP A 130 5.58 -6.88 -11.62
CA ASP A 130 5.70 -6.62 -10.19
C ASP A 130 5.14 -7.80 -9.37
N LEU A 131 4.00 -8.35 -9.81
CA LEU A 131 3.41 -9.55 -9.20
C LEU A 131 4.34 -10.75 -9.34
N LYS A 132 4.90 -10.97 -10.54
CA LYS A 132 5.87 -12.04 -10.79
C LYS A 132 7.10 -11.91 -9.90
N ALA A 133 7.66 -10.71 -9.78
CA ALA A 133 8.80 -10.44 -8.91
C ALA A 133 8.46 -10.70 -7.43
N ALA A 134 7.27 -10.31 -6.97
CA ALA A 134 6.81 -10.55 -5.60
C ALA A 134 6.64 -12.05 -5.31
N ILE A 135 6.02 -12.79 -6.24
CA ILE A 135 5.86 -14.24 -6.13
C ILE A 135 7.22 -14.92 -6.04
N GLN A 136 8.17 -14.56 -6.92
CA GLN A 136 9.54 -15.10 -6.87
C GLN A 136 10.23 -14.80 -5.54
N TYR A 137 10.03 -13.60 -4.99
CA TYR A 137 10.58 -13.22 -3.69
C TYR A 137 10.00 -14.06 -2.53
N MET A 138 8.73 -14.46 -2.63
CA MET A 138 8.03 -15.29 -1.66
C MET A 138 8.44 -16.77 -1.69
N LEU A 139 8.99 -17.25 -2.80
CA LEU A 139 9.38 -18.65 -2.93
C LEU A 139 10.59 -18.98 -2.05
N PRO A 140 10.66 -20.22 -1.51
CA PRO A 140 11.84 -20.67 -0.77
C PRO A 140 13.09 -20.54 -1.64
N LYS A 141 14.17 -20.02 -1.03
CA LYS A 141 15.47 -20.01 -1.69
C LYS A 141 16.01 -21.44 -1.73
N SER A 142 16.53 -21.81 -2.89
CA SER A 142 17.17 -23.11 -3.15
C SER A 142 18.52 -23.22 -2.44
#